data_AF-A0A242K8F4-F1
#
_entry.id   AF-A0A242K8F4-F1
#
_cell.length_a   1.000
_cell.length_b   1.000
_cell.length_c   1.000
_cell.angle_alpha   90.00
_cell.angle_beta   90.00
_cell.angle_gamma   90.00
#
_symmetry.space_group_name_H-M   'P 1'
#
loop_
_entity.id
_entity.type
_entity.pdbx_description
1 polymer ?
#
loop_
_entity_poly.entity_id
_entity_poly.type
_entity_poly.pdbx_seq_one_letter_code
_entity_poly.pdbx_strand_id
1 'polypeptide(L)'
;MQNQVKNWSKIWKIERVFYKITDEISLPRPMSQTFLIWFVIGLFLSFKMKGIFPFSFSSASLNHLGIPFLIAFIMNKKTFQGKKPYNYLLSALLYLFRSKVTRLGRKKTRNDYQAFEHEVLIRERKVIEYAEH
;
A
#
# COMPACT_ATOMS: atom_id res chain seq x y z
N MET A 1 2.67 6.11 -38.16
CA MET A 1 3.36 6.61 -36.96
C MET A 1 2.35 7.40 -36.15
N GLN A 2 1.93 6.88 -34.99
CA GLN A 2 0.83 7.50 -34.22
C GLN A 2 1.40 8.62 -33.34
N ASN A 3 0.93 9.85 -33.56
CA ASN A 3 1.41 11.04 -32.87
C ASN A 3 1.04 10.96 -31.38
N GLN A 4 2.04 10.80 -30.53
CA GLN A 4 1.90 10.81 -29.08
C GLN A 4 1.45 12.21 -28.63
N VAL A 5 0.26 12.31 -28.03
CA VAL A 5 -0.22 13.55 -27.41
C VAL A 5 0.72 13.88 -26.25
N LYS A 6 1.52 14.94 -26.40
CA LYS A 6 2.43 15.40 -25.35
C LYS A 6 1.60 15.85 -24.15
N ASN A 7 1.78 15.20 -23.02
CA ASN A 7 1.09 15.54 -21.78
C ASN A 7 1.84 16.70 -21.09
N TRP A 8 1.33 17.92 -21.27
CA TRP A 8 1.92 19.17 -20.77
C TRP A 8 1.67 19.41 -19.27
N SER A 9 0.82 18.61 -18.62
CA SER A 9 0.46 18.76 -17.19
C SER A 9 1.63 18.53 -16.21
N LYS A 10 2.79 18.06 -16.69
CA LYS A 10 4.02 17.94 -15.89
C LYS A 10 4.81 19.24 -15.75
N ILE A 11 4.55 20.25 -16.57
CA ILE A 11 5.36 21.49 -16.62
C ILE A 11 5.07 22.38 -15.40
N TRP A 12 3.83 22.41 -14.95
CA TRP A 12 3.40 23.13 -13.75
C TRP A 12 3.41 22.23 -12.51
N LYS A 13 4.36 21.31 -12.40
CA LYS A 13 4.46 20.42 -11.24
C LYS A 13 4.94 21.22 -10.04
N ILE A 14 4.00 21.89 -9.37
CA ILE A 14 4.22 22.54 -8.09
C ILE A 14 4.83 21.49 -7.17
N GLU A 15 6.05 21.74 -6.74
CA GLU A 15 6.73 20.85 -5.82
C GLU A 15 5.90 20.82 -4.54
N ARG A 16 5.42 19.63 -4.17
CA ARG A 16 4.65 19.42 -2.92
C ARG A 16 5.62 19.37 -1.74
N VAL A 17 6.43 20.41 -1.63
CA VAL A 17 7.59 20.55 -0.77
C VAL A 17 7.52 21.95 -0.18
N PHE A 18 7.47 22.03 1.14
CA PHE A 18 7.45 23.28 1.87
C PHE A 18 8.90 23.71 2.11
N TYR A 19 9.24 24.87 1.56
CA TYR A 19 10.52 25.55 1.77
C TYR A 19 10.46 26.52 2.97
N LYS A 20 9.25 26.96 3.33
CA LYS A 20 8.97 27.92 4.41
C LYS A 20 7.72 27.48 5.19
N ILE A 21 7.75 27.60 6.52
CA ILE A 21 6.59 27.35 7.40
C ILE A 21 5.82 28.65 7.66
N THR A 22 6.55 29.76 7.71
CA THR A 22 6.05 31.14 7.86
C THR A 22 6.99 32.02 7.03
N ASP A 23 6.56 33.21 6.59
CA ASP A 23 7.35 34.05 5.66
C ASP A 23 8.78 34.35 6.14
N GLU A 24 9.01 34.34 7.46
CA GLU A 24 10.31 34.53 8.11
C GLU A 24 11.12 33.23 8.37
N ILE A 25 10.48 32.06 8.40
CA ILE A 25 11.15 30.81 8.80
C ILE A 25 11.34 29.90 7.58
N SER A 26 12.51 30.02 6.94
CA SER A 26 12.98 29.09 5.91
C SER A 26 13.59 27.85 6.55
N LEU A 27 13.15 26.66 6.13
CA LEU A 27 13.70 25.42 6.66
C LEU A 27 15.08 25.15 6.04
N PRO A 28 16.08 24.72 6.84
CA PRO A 28 17.38 24.32 6.32
C PRO A 28 17.30 23.13 5.35
N ARG A 29 16.20 22.37 5.41
CA ARG A 29 15.89 21.34 4.42
C ARG A 29 14.41 21.42 4.01
N PRO A 30 14.11 21.38 2.70
CA PRO A 30 12.74 21.27 2.22
C PRO A 30 12.02 20.06 2.83
N MET A 31 10.83 20.27 3.39
CA MET A 31 10.00 19.18 3.91
C MET A 31 8.90 18.82 2.91
N SER A 32 8.78 17.55 2.53
CA SER A 32 7.68 17.12 1.64
C SER A 32 6.33 17.13 2.37
N GLN A 33 5.28 17.57 1.69
CA GLN A 33 3.89 17.42 2.14
C GLN A 33 3.53 15.95 2.42
N THR A 34 4.09 15.01 1.65
CA THR A 34 3.86 13.57 1.86
C THR A 34 4.44 13.12 3.20
N PHE A 35 5.63 13.60 3.56
CA PHE A 35 6.25 13.31 4.86
C PHE A 35 5.36 13.79 6.01
N LEU A 36 4.86 15.03 5.93
CA LEU A 36 4.00 15.61 6.97
C LEU A 36 2.69 14.84 7.14
N ILE A 37 2.00 14.51 6.04
CA ILE A 37 0.75 13.73 6.07
C ILE A 37 0.98 12.37 6.73
N TRP A 38 2.01 11.62 6.31
CA TRP A 38 2.29 10.29 6.86
C TRP A 38 2.77 10.35 8.30
N PHE A 39 3.46 11.42 8.69
CA PHE A 39 3.86 11.64 10.08
C PHE A 39 2.65 11.85 10.99
N VAL A 40 1.69 12.69 10.58
CA VAL A 40 0.44 12.94 11.34
C VAL A 40 -0.41 11.67 11.42
N ILE A 41 -0.56 10.93 10.33
CA ILE A 41 -1.28 9.64 10.32
C ILE A 41 -0.58 8.64 11.23
N GLY A 42 0.74 8.52 11.15
CA GLY A 42 1.54 7.62 12.00
C GLY A 42 1.44 7.98 13.48
N LEU A 43 1.43 9.27 13.81
CA LEU A 43 1.22 9.78 15.17
C LEU A 43 -0.15 9.37 15.71
N PHE A 44 -1.20 9.62 14.94
CA PHE A 44 -2.56 9.25 15.33
C PHE A 44 -2.70 7.73 15.53
N LEU A 45 -2.08 6.94 14.64
CA LEU A 45 -2.06 5.49 14.72
C LEU A 45 -1.32 4.99 15.96
N SER A 46 -0.20 5.63 16.31
CA SER A 46 0.60 5.30 17.49
C SER A 46 -0.19 5.44 18.80
N PHE A 47 -1.04 6.48 18.91
CA PHE A 47 -1.92 6.64 20.07
C PHE A 47 -3.01 5.56 20.15
N LYS A 48 -3.53 5.10 19.01
CA LYS A 48 -4.59 4.10 18.94
C LYS A 48 -4.09 2.66 19.09
N MET A 49 -2.86 2.36 18.67
CA MET A 49 -2.30 1.00 18.59
C MET A 49 -1.25 0.69 19.67
N LYS A 50 -1.35 1.31 20.86
CA LYS A 50 -0.41 1.07 21.96
C LYS A 50 -0.40 -0.41 22.37
N GLY A 51 0.79 -1.02 22.43
CA GLY A 51 0.97 -2.42 22.85
C GLY A 51 0.78 -3.48 21.76
N ILE A 52 0.41 -3.08 20.54
CA ILE A 52 0.38 -3.97 19.37
C ILE A 52 1.75 -3.86 18.68
N PHE A 53 2.35 -4.99 18.28
CA PHE A 53 3.55 -5.01 17.43
C PHE A 53 3.22 -4.20 16.17
N PRO A 54 3.77 -3.00 15.88
CA PRO A 54 5.12 -2.46 16.11
C PRO A 54 5.28 -1.36 17.19
N PHE A 55 4.24 -0.95 17.91
CA PHE A 55 4.23 0.13 18.92
C PHE A 55 4.37 -0.39 20.37
N SER A 56 5.15 -1.47 20.56
CA SER A 56 5.32 -2.15 21.85
C SER A 56 6.69 -1.91 22.48
N PHE A 57 7.36 -0.80 22.16
CA PHE A 57 8.65 -0.48 22.77
C PHE A 57 8.46 0.08 24.19
N SER A 58 9.45 -0.14 25.05
CA SER A 58 9.44 0.36 26.44
C SER A 58 9.43 1.90 26.51
N SER A 59 10.14 2.56 25.57
CA SER A 59 10.21 4.02 25.50
C SER A 59 9.01 4.63 24.76
N ALA A 60 8.27 5.51 25.43
CA ALA A 60 7.13 6.22 24.84
C ALA A 60 7.52 7.14 23.66
N SER A 61 8.70 7.77 23.72
CA SER A 61 9.23 8.60 22.63
C SER A 61 9.49 7.81 21.35
N LEU A 62 10.00 6.58 21.46
CA LEU A 62 10.21 5.73 20.28
C LEU A 62 8.89 5.28 19.66
N ASN A 63 7.90 4.96 20.50
CA ASN A 63 6.57 4.56 20.03
C ASN A 63 5.86 5.70 19.29
N HIS A 64 5.87 6.90 19.88
CA HIS A 64 5.07 8.03 19.39
C HIS A 64 5.83 8.91 18.40
N LEU A 65 7.14 9.05 18.50
CA LEU A 65 7.91 9.89 17.56
C LEU A 65 8.74 9.04 16.60
N GLY A 66 9.46 8.03 17.12
CA GLY A 66 10.38 7.23 16.32
C GLY A 66 9.69 6.43 15.21
N ILE A 67 8.67 5.65 15.55
CA ILE A 67 7.94 4.83 14.57
C ILE A 67 7.21 5.71 13.54
N PRO A 68 6.43 6.75 13.93
CA PRO A 68 5.79 7.62 12.95
C PRO A 68 6.79 8.35 12.04
N PHE A 69 7.94 8.75 12.57
CA PHE A 69 9.03 9.33 11.77
C PHE A 69 9.59 8.33 10.77
N LEU A 70 9.85 7.09 11.19
CA LEU A 70 10.37 6.03 10.31
C LEU A 70 9.37 5.70 9.19
N ILE A 71 8.08 5.60 9.52
CA ILE A 71 6.99 5.40 8.55
C ILE A 71 6.98 6.55 7.54
N ALA A 72 6.97 7.79 8.02
CA ALA A 72 6.98 8.98 7.16
C ALA A 72 8.22 9.04 6.27
N PHE A 73 9.38 8.67 6.80
CA PHE A 73 10.64 8.61 6.07
C PHE A 73 10.59 7.57 4.95
N ILE A 74 10.13 6.35 5.23
CA ILE A 74 9.97 5.28 4.23
C ILE A 74 9.00 5.73 3.14
N MET A 75 7.87 6.35 3.52
CA MET A 75 6.87 6.83 2.57
C MET A 75 7.36 7.96 1.67
N ASN A 76 8.30 8.77 2.17
CA ASN A 76 8.83 9.92 1.45
C ASN A 76 10.03 9.57 0.55
N LYS A 77 10.95 8.72 1.00
CA LYS A 77 12.22 8.44 0.30
C LYS A 77 12.15 7.25 -0.64
N LYS A 78 11.38 6.20 -0.30
CA LYS A 78 11.47 4.92 -1.01
C LYS A 78 10.47 4.84 -2.16
N THR A 79 10.94 4.76 -3.40
CA THR A 79 10.08 4.44 -4.56
C THR A 79 10.10 2.95 -4.82
N PHE A 80 8.94 2.30 -4.89
CA PHE A 80 8.82 0.90 -5.27
C PHE A 80 8.39 0.87 -6.74
N GLN A 81 9.19 0.24 -7.62
CA GLN A 81 9.01 0.24 -9.09
C GLN A 81 8.71 1.63 -9.71
N GLY A 82 9.43 2.67 -9.28
CA GLY A 82 9.25 4.04 -9.79
C GLY A 82 7.92 4.72 -9.41
N LYS A 83 7.08 4.07 -8.58
CA LYS A 83 5.89 4.66 -7.99
C LYS A 83 6.11 4.93 -6.51
N LYS A 84 5.35 5.87 -5.98
CA LYS A 84 5.36 6.17 -4.54
C LYS A 84 4.81 4.97 -3.76
N PRO A 85 5.38 4.67 -2.59
CA PRO A 85 5.14 3.41 -1.87
C PRO A 85 3.69 3.31 -1.37
N TYR A 86 3.05 4.44 -1.06
CA TYR A 86 1.64 4.46 -0.66
C TYR A 86 0.67 3.98 -1.76
N ASN A 87 1.02 4.08 -3.04
CA ASN A 87 0.17 3.56 -4.11
C ASN A 87 0.09 2.03 -4.06
N TYR A 88 1.14 1.37 -3.56
CA TYR A 88 1.12 -0.07 -3.32
C TYR A 88 0.22 -0.43 -2.15
N LEU A 89 0.31 0.32 -1.05
CA LEU A 89 -0.60 0.13 0.08
C LEU A 89 -2.06 0.31 -0.34
N LEU A 90 -2.35 1.36 -1.11
CA LEU A 90 -3.69 1.60 -1.63
C LEU A 90 -4.14 0.44 -2.54
N SER A 91 -3.25 -0.05 -3.40
CA SER A 91 -3.54 -1.18 -4.30
C SER A 91 -3.78 -2.48 -3.53
N ALA A 92 -3.01 -2.74 -2.47
CA ALA A 92 -3.21 -3.88 -1.57
C ALA A 92 -4.55 -3.77 -0.82
N LEU A 93 -4.86 -2.58 -0.30
CA LEU A 93 -6.13 -2.31 0.39
C LEU A 93 -7.32 -2.48 -0.56
N LEU A 94 -7.24 -1.90 -1.76
CA LEU A 94 -8.25 -2.07 -2.80
C LEU A 94 -8.38 -3.54 -3.19
N TYR A 95 -7.29 -4.30 -3.25
CA TYR A 95 -7.32 -5.73 -3.52
C TYR A 95 -8.05 -6.51 -2.42
N LEU A 96 -7.85 -6.16 -1.14
CA LEU A 96 -8.56 -6.78 -0.01
C LEU A 96 -10.07 -6.48 -0.05
N PHE A 97 -10.46 -5.25 -0.40
CA PHE A 97 -11.87 -4.87 -0.53
C PHE A 97 -12.49 -5.25 -1.87
N ARG A 98 -11.68 -5.71 -2.83
CA ARG A 98 -12.17 -6.07 -4.15
C ARG A 98 -13.01 -7.34 -4.04
N SER A 99 -14.26 -7.25 -4.45
CA SER A 99 -15.10 -8.42 -4.62
C SER A 99 -14.49 -9.35 -5.67
N LYS A 100 -14.29 -10.62 -5.31
CA LYS A 100 -13.79 -11.63 -6.24
C LYS A 100 -14.91 -12.01 -7.20
N VAL A 101 -14.91 -11.39 -8.37
CA VAL A 101 -15.86 -11.66 -9.46
C VAL A 101 -15.13 -12.48 -10.54
N THR A 102 -15.79 -13.53 -11.03
CA THR A 102 -15.26 -14.32 -12.15
C THR A 102 -15.21 -13.50 -13.45
N ARG A 103 -14.47 -13.97 -14.45
CA ARG A 103 -14.40 -13.34 -15.79
C ARG A 103 -15.79 -13.11 -16.42
N LEU A 104 -16.78 -13.91 -16.04
CA LEU A 104 -18.17 -13.84 -16.51
C LEU A 104 -19.05 -12.89 -15.67
N GLY A 105 -18.49 -12.10 -14.75
CA GLY A 105 -19.27 -11.20 -13.92
C GLY A 105 -20.04 -11.89 -12.77
N ARG A 106 -19.93 -13.22 -12.64
CA ARG A 106 -20.63 -13.98 -11.59
C ARG A 106 -19.84 -13.91 -10.28
N LYS A 107 -20.53 -13.59 -9.19
CA LYS A 107 -19.99 -13.72 -7.82
C LYS A 107 -19.92 -15.22 -7.52
N LYS A 108 -18.71 -15.74 -7.28
CA LYS A 108 -18.57 -17.11 -6.77
C LYS A 108 -18.87 -17.12 -5.27
N THR A 109 -19.78 -17.98 -4.88
CA THR A 109 -20.06 -18.28 -3.48
C THR A 109 -19.02 -19.29 -2.96
N ARG A 110 -18.91 -19.44 -1.63
CA ARG A 110 -18.01 -20.40 -0.99
C ARG A 110 -18.25 -21.84 -1.50
N ASN A 111 -19.50 -22.20 -1.80
CA ASN A 111 -19.88 -23.51 -2.31
C ASN A 111 -19.29 -23.76 -3.71
N ASP A 112 -19.23 -22.73 -4.56
CA ASP A 112 -18.63 -22.82 -5.91
C ASP A 112 -17.11 -22.98 -5.90
N TYR A 113 -16.46 -22.69 -4.77
CA TYR A 113 -15.04 -23.00 -4.56
C TYR A 113 -14.89 -24.45 -4.08
N GLN A 114 -15.71 -24.89 -3.12
CA GLN A 114 -15.68 -26.27 -2.63
C GLN A 114 -15.97 -27.27 -3.76
N ALA A 115 -16.97 -27.01 -4.60
CA ALA A 115 -17.28 -27.87 -5.74
C ALA A 115 -16.10 -27.95 -6.74
N PHE A 116 -15.40 -26.84 -6.99
CA PHE A 116 -14.24 -26.81 -7.87
C PHE A 116 -13.04 -27.57 -7.28
N GLU A 117 -12.74 -27.39 -5.99
CA GLU A 117 -11.69 -28.14 -5.29
C GLU A 117 -11.97 -29.65 -5.35
N HIS A 118 -13.21 -30.07 -5.11
CA HIS A 118 -13.62 -31.46 -5.24
C HIS A 118 -13.42 -31.99 -6.68
N GLU A 119 -13.75 -31.22 -7.71
CA GLU A 119 -13.51 -31.60 -9.11
C GLU A 119 -12.02 -31.79 -9.42
N VAL A 120 -11.15 -30.90 -8.92
CA VAL A 120 -9.69 -30.99 -9.11
C VAL A 120 -9.15 -32.26 -8.44
N LEU A 121 -9.54 -32.53 -7.19
CA LEU A 121 -9.11 -33.73 -6.46
C LEU A 121 -9.58 -35.04 -7.12
N ILE A 122 -10.81 -35.06 -7.67
CA ILE A 122 -11.31 -36.23 -8.41
C ILE A 122 -10.49 -36.44 -9.69
N ARG A 123 -10.12 -35.37 -10.40
CA ARG A 123 -9.26 -35.48 -11.60
C ARG A 123 -7.86 -35.95 -11.25
N GLU A 124 -7.24 -35.39 -10.21
CA GLU A 124 -5.90 -35.81 -9.77
C GLU A 124 -5.89 -37.29 -9.36
N ARG A 125 -6.88 -37.74 -8.59
CA ARG A 125 -7.03 -39.15 -8.23
C ARG A 125 -7.12 -40.05 -9.47
N LYS A 126 -7.93 -39.67 -10.46
CA LYS A 126 -8.05 -40.43 -11.71
C LYS A 126 -6.73 -40.48 -12.48
N VAL A 127 -6.00 -39.37 -12.55
CA VAL A 127 -4.69 -39.31 -13.23
C VAL A 127 -3.69 -40.26 -12.55
N ILE A 128 -3.69 -40.32 -11.22
CA ILE A 128 -2.83 -41.25 -10.46
C ILE A 128 -3.23 -42.70 -10.74
N GLU A 129 -4.53 -43.02 -10.72
CA GLU A 129 -5.06 -44.36 -11.02
C GLU A 129 -4.69 -44.85 -12.43
N TYR A 130 -4.68 -43.96 -13.44
CA TYR A 130 -4.21 -44.29 -14.78
C TYR A 130 -2.68 -44.39 -14.91
N ALA A 131 -1.92 -43.81 -13.98
CA ALA A 131 -0.46 -43.87 -13.99
C ALA A 131 0.09 -45.12 -13.28
N GLU A 132 -0.71 -45.76 -12.44
CA GLU A 132 -0.39 -47.00 -11.71
C GLU A 132 -0.76 -48.28 -12.49
N HIS A 133 -1.51 -48.16 -13.59
CA HIS A 133 -1.86 -49.24 -14.53
C HIS A 133 -0.97 -49.23 -15.78
#